data_AF-A0A412REI4-F1
#
_entry.id   AF-A0A412REI4-F1
#
_cell.length_a   1.000
_cell.length_b   1.000
_cell.length_c   1.000
_cell.angle_alpha   90.00
_cell.angle_beta   90.00
_cell.angle_gamma   90.00
#
_symmetry.space_group_name_H-M   'P 1'
#
loop_
_entity.id
_entity.type
_entity.pdbx_description
1 polymer ?
#
loop_
_entity_poly.entity_id
_entity_poly.type
_entity_poly.pdbx_seq_one_letter_code
_entity_poly.pdbx_strand_id
1 'polypeptide(L)' 'MNEQKQYVCPWCGGKDVVEGIQSTYAKVQPNKALTLKGENLIHVICKNCGTAVRSYVENPQVLE' A
#
# COMPACT_ATOMS: atom_id res chain seq x y z
N MET A 1 7.81 -4.98 -20.75
CA MET A 1 8.73 -4.42 -19.73
C MET A 1 7.88 -3.57 -18.81
N ASN A 2 7.52 -4.09 -17.63
CA ASN A 2 6.72 -3.30 -16.68
C ASN A 2 7.64 -2.22 -16.12
N GLU A 3 7.25 -0.95 -16.27
CA GLU A 3 7.89 0.18 -15.61
C GLU A 3 7.75 -0.02 -14.10
N GLN A 4 8.75 -0.62 -13.46
CA GLN A 4 8.87 -0.61 -12.02
C GLN A 4 9.05 0.86 -11.62
N LYS A 5 7.96 1.48 -11.15
CA LYS A 5 8.00 2.85 -10.62
C LYS A 5 9.13 2.92 -9.60
N GLN A 6 10.15 3.72 -9.90
CA GLN A 6 11.31 3.85 -9.04
C GLN A 6 10.92 4.71 -7.83
N TYR A 7 10.77 4.09 -6.67
CA TYR A 7 10.48 4.80 -5.43
C TYR A 7 11.76 5.32 -4.79
N VAL A 8 11.73 6.55 -4.30
CA VAL A 8 12.77 7.12 -3.44
C VAL A 8 12.14 7.33 -2.07
N CYS A 9 12.75 6.77 -1.03
CA CYS A 9 12.28 6.94 0.33
C CYS A 9 12.40 8.42 0.74
N PRO A 10 11.29 9.08 1.12
CA PRO A 10 11.31 10.49 1.48
C PRO A 10 12.04 10.76 2.80
N TRP A 11 12.24 9.73 3.62
CA TRP A 11 12.89 9.85 4.92
C TRP A 11 14.42 9.74 4.83
N CYS A 12 14.94 8.70 4.17
CA CYS A 12 16.38 8.43 4.13
C CYS A 12 17.02 8.52 2.74
N GLY A 13 16.24 8.76 1.68
CA GLY A 13 16.73 8.80 0.29
C GLY A 13 17.03 7.43 -0.35
N GLY A 14 16.83 6.33 0.39
CA GLY A 14 17.04 4.96 -0.12
C GLY A 14 16.11 4.60 -1.29
N LYS A 15 16.59 3.72 -2.18
CA LYS A 15 15.85 3.28 -3.38
C LYS A 15 15.49 1.78 -3.37
N ASP A 16 16.03 1.01 -2.42
CA ASP A 16 15.65 -0.39 -2.23
C ASP A 16 14.33 -0.46 -1.46
N VAL A 17 13.30 -0.98 -2.13
CA VAL A 17 11.94 -1.07 -1.60
C VAL A 17 11.37 -2.47 -1.82
N VAL A 18 10.40 -2.84 -0.99
CA VAL A 18 9.66 -4.10 -1.07
C VAL A 18 8.18 -3.86 -0.85
N GLU A 19 7.33 -4.69 -1.46
CA GLU A 19 5.89 -4.66 -1.21
C GLU A 19 5.52 -5.60 -0.05
N GLY A 20 4.73 -5.09 0.88
CA GLY A 20 4.10 -5.84 1.96
C GLY A 20 2.58 -5.69 1.90
N ILE A 21 1.84 -6.73 2.30
CA ILE A 21 0.38 -6.73 2.27
C ILE A 21 -0.14 -6.72 3.70
N GLN A 22 -0.94 -5.70 4.03
CA GLN A 22 -1.77 -5.68 5.22
C GLN A 22 -3.13 -6.30 4.86
N SER A 23 -3.41 -7.50 5.39
CA SER A 23 -4.55 -8.33 5.01
C SER A 23 -5.49 -8.64 6.20
N THR A 24 -6.59 -9.35 5.94
CA THR A 24 -7.58 -9.83 6.94
C THR A 24 -8.33 -8.70 7.66
N TYR A 25 -8.20 -8.58 8.98
CA TYR A 25 -8.91 -7.61 9.82
C TYR A 25 -8.46 -6.15 9.59
N ALA A 26 -7.44 -5.93 8.76
CA ALA A 26 -6.87 -4.62 8.49
C ALA A 26 -7.10 -4.14 7.05
N LYS A 27 -8.15 -4.66 6.40
CA LYS A 27 -8.61 -4.19 5.09
C LYS A 27 -9.10 -2.75 5.13
N VAL A 28 -8.92 -2.03 4.02
CA VAL A 28 -9.55 -0.73 3.81
C VAL A 28 -10.97 -0.96 3.33
N GLN A 29 -11.94 -0.33 3.99
CA GLN A 29 -13.36 -0.48 3.69
C GLN A 29 -13.95 0.88 3.29
N PRO A 30 -15.02 0.90 2.46
CA PRO A 30 -15.82 2.10 2.25
C PRO A 30 -16.26 2.72 3.58
N ASN A 31 -16.21 4.05 3.69
CA ASN A 31 -16.72 4.76 4.86
C ASN A 31 -18.27 4.88 4.79
N LYS A 32 -18.95 3.73 4.90
CA LYS A 32 -20.41 3.59 4.86
C LYS A 32 -20.86 2.59 5.94
N ALA A 33 -22.10 2.71 6.40
CA ALA A 33 -22.64 1.81 7.42
C ALA A 33 -22.72 0.36 6.91
N LEU A 34 -22.17 -0.58 7.68
CA LEU A 34 -22.15 -2.04 7.45
C LEU A 34 -21.77 -2.46 6.00
N THR A 35 -20.48 -2.68 5.75
CA THR A 35 -19.99 -3.25 4.49
C THR A 35 -19.08 -4.45 4.73
N LEU A 36 -19.30 -5.52 3.95
CA LEU A 36 -18.38 -6.66 3.87
C LEU A 36 -17.33 -6.48 2.76
N LYS A 37 -17.44 -5.40 1.97
CA LYS A 37 -16.48 -5.07 0.92
C LYS A 37 -15.26 -4.39 1.52
N GLY A 38 -14.10 -4.69 0.97
CA GLY A 38 -12.85 -4.05 1.35
C GLY A 38 -11.66 -4.69 0.65
N GLU A 39 -10.65 -3.87 0.42
CA GLU A 39 -9.42 -4.24 -0.27
C GLU A 39 -8.27 -4.39 0.71
N ASN A 40 -7.30 -5.26 0.38
CA ASN A 40 -6.05 -5.31 1.12
C ASN A 40 -5.25 -4.03 0.88
N LEU A 41 -4.63 -3.50 1.92
CA LEU A 41 -3.73 -2.36 1.79
C LEU A 41 -2.33 -2.90 1.46
N ILE A 42 -1.78 -2.44 0.34
CA ILE A 42 -0.41 -2.75 -0.06
C ILE A 42 0.48 -1.59 0.38
N HIS A 43 1.58 -1.91 1.04
CA HIS A 43 2.61 -0.96 1.44
C HIS A 43 3.87 -1.19 0.63
N VAL A 44 4.42 -0.11 0.07
CA VAL A 44 5.80 -0.08 -0.43
C VAL A 44 6.69 0.38 0.72
N ILE A 45 7.52 -0.53 1.23
CA ILE A 45 8.38 -0.29 2.39
C ILE A 45 9.83 -0.11 1.94
N CYS A 46 10.50 0.93 2.45
CA CYS A 46 11.93 1.10 2.27
C CYS A 46 12.70 0.09 3.11
N LYS A 47 13.50 -0.78 2.47
CA LYS A 47 14.28 -1.80 3.16
C LYS A 47 15.42 -1.21 4.01
N ASN A 48 15.87 0.01 3.69
CA ASN A 48 16.96 0.65 4.42
C ASN A 48 16.55 1.18 5.79
N CYS A 49 15.30 1.64 5.96
CA CYS A 49 14.88 2.33 7.20
C CYS A 49 13.47 1.97 7.69
N GLY A 50 12.73 1.11 6.99
CA GLY A 50 11.39 0.67 7.38
C GLY A 50 10.26 1.68 7.08
N THR A 51 10.56 2.84 6.49
CA THR A 51 9.52 3.82 6.13
C THR A 51 8.59 3.27 5.06
N ALA A 52 7.28 3.39 5.27
CA ALA A 52 6.28 3.18 4.23
C ALA A 52 6.33 4.35 3.24
N VAL A 53 6.87 4.11 2.05
CA VAL A 53 7.04 5.10 0.98
C VAL A 53 5.72 5.40 0.28
N ARG A 54 4.85 4.40 0.18
CA ARG A 54 3.51 4.52 -0.40
C ARG A 54 2.61 3.44 0.18
N SER A 55 1.32 3.75 0.33
CA SER A 55 0.29 2.74 0.58
C SER A 55 -0.83 2.89 -0.45
N TYR A 56 -1.36 1.79 -0.98
CA TYR A 56 -2.42 1.81 -1.99
C TYR A 56 -3.24 0.51 -1.96
N VAL A 57 -4.42 0.56 -2.58
CA VAL A 57 -5.24 -0.62 -2.89
C VAL A 57 -5.20 -0.87 -4.40
N GLU A 58 -5.38 -2.12 -4.83
CA GLU A 58 -5.37 -2.47 -6.26
C GLU A 58 -6.64 -1.98 -6.97
N ASN A 59 -7.81 -2.17 -6.33
CA ASN A 59 -9.10 -1.85 -6.92
C ASN A 59 -9.83 -0.77 -6.09
N PRO A 60 -9.44 0.51 -6.19
CA PRO A 60 -10.05 1.58 -5.40
C PRO A 60 -11.56 1.74 -5.64
N GLN A 61 -12.10 1.28 -6.77
CA GLN A 61 -13.53 1.32 -7.09
C GLN A 61 -14.36 0.43 -6.14
N VAL A 62 -13.75 -0.55 -5.47
CA VAL A 62 -14.42 -1.36 -4.43
C VAL A 62 -14.76 -0.52 -3.20
N LEU A 63 -14.10 0.64 -3.02
CA LEU A 63 -14.31 1.56 -1.91
C LEU A 63 -15.43 2.58 -2.16
N GLU A 64 -16.07 2.58 -3.33
CA GLU A 64 -17.08 3.57 -3.76
C GLU A 64 -18.45 3.48 -3.09
#